data_AF-A0A7Y5CDA7-F1
#
_entry.id   AF-A0A7Y5CDA7-F1
#
_cell.length_a   1.000
_cell.length_b   1.000
_cell.length_c   1.000
_cell.angle_alpha   90.00
_cell.angle_beta   90.00
_cell.angle_gamma   90.00
#
_symmetry.space_group_name_H-M   'P 1'
#
loop_
_entity.id
_entity.type
_entity.pdbx_description
1 polymer ?
#
loop_
_entity_poly.entity_id
_entity_poly.type
_entity_poly.pdbx_seq_one_letter_code
_entity_poly.pdbx_strand_id
1 'polypeptide(L)'
;MSRTITVNRAPVLTLWAAVVAERIGYEWDEALSLGKAVAGLTAQSKGQHLGIYAKSDDAEKAAKKKRLGEHQFVELCGRNVPARRTKDGMRAMSGADEVDSESVQRYVIKSFGDNLEAVVAAMRKLASAHTKDDLQQKAFGLYEQFRPAVDYGVRGWGQKGKLDIDKIARLRPG
;
A
#
# COMPACT_ATOMS: atom_id res chain seq x y z
N MET A 1 -18.77 20.02 7.22
CA MET A 1 -17.62 20.13 6.29
C MET A 1 -16.83 18.85 6.40
N SER A 2 -16.40 18.23 5.29
CA SER A 2 -15.61 16.99 5.39
C SER A 2 -14.12 17.29 5.61
N ARG A 3 -13.47 16.53 6.49
CA ARG A 3 -12.03 16.68 6.77
C ARG A 3 -11.23 16.15 5.58
N THR A 4 -10.73 17.06 4.75
CA THR A 4 -10.00 16.75 3.50
C THR A 4 -8.54 17.14 3.59
N ILE A 5 -7.64 16.31 3.06
CA ILE A 5 -6.21 16.62 2.92
C ILE A 5 -5.72 16.41 1.48
N THR A 6 -4.64 17.09 1.10
CA THR A 6 -4.01 16.96 -0.23
C THR A 6 -2.78 16.07 -0.15
N VAL A 7 -2.84 14.86 -0.74
CA VAL A 7 -1.81 13.83 -0.59
C VAL A 7 -1.69 12.97 -1.86
N ASN A 8 -0.53 12.36 -2.08
CA ASN A 8 -0.31 11.43 -3.19
C ASN A 8 -1.03 10.09 -2.95
N ARG A 9 -1.32 9.35 -4.04
CA ARG A 9 -1.90 8.00 -3.96
C ARG A 9 -0.98 6.97 -3.30
N ALA A 10 0.33 7.06 -3.54
CA ALA A 10 1.31 6.11 -3.01
C ALA A 10 1.29 6.00 -1.47
N PRO A 11 1.43 7.10 -0.69
CA PRO A 11 1.39 7.01 0.77
C PRO A 11 0.02 6.57 1.30
N VAL A 12 -1.09 6.90 0.61
CA VAL A 12 -2.43 6.42 0.98
C VAL A 12 -2.55 4.91 0.79
N LEU A 13 -2.07 4.37 -0.33
CA LEU A 13 -2.06 2.92 -0.55
C LEU A 13 -1.12 2.21 0.42
N THR A 14 0.06 2.78 0.70
CA THR A 14 0.99 2.25 1.71
C THR A 14 0.30 2.12 3.07
N LEU A 15 -0.35 3.17 3.53
CA LEU A 15 -0.99 3.18 4.85
C LEU A 15 -2.20 2.26 4.92
N TRP A 16 -3.03 2.24 3.86
CA TRP A 16 -4.18 1.33 3.80
C TRP A 16 -3.74 -0.13 3.81
N ALA A 17 -2.75 -0.49 2.99
CA ALA A 17 -2.23 -1.86 2.95
C ALA A 17 -1.60 -2.27 4.29
N ALA A 18 -0.93 -1.36 4.99
CA ALA A 18 -0.44 -1.60 6.35
C ALA A 18 -1.60 -1.88 7.32
N VAL A 19 -2.65 -1.07 7.32
CA VAL A 19 -3.83 -1.31 8.16
C VAL A 19 -4.51 -2.65 7.85
N VAL A 20 -4.58 -3.04 6.57
CA VAL A 20 -5.10 -4.35 6.18
C VAL A 20 -4.21 -5.49 6.68
N ALA A 21 -2.89 -5.36 6.54
CA ALA A 21 -1.92 -6.33 7.05
C ALA A 21 -2.01 -6.50 8.58
N GLU A 22 -2.12 -5.39 9.31
CA GLU A 22 -2.34 -5.40 10.75
C GLU A 22 -3.63 -6.15 11.10
N ARG A 23 -4.73 -5.85 10.39
CA ARG A 23 -6.03 -6.49 10.63
C ARG A 23 -6.01 -8.01 10.39
N ILE A 24 -5.20 -8.50 9.45
CA ILE A 24 -5.10 -9.94 9.18
C ILE A 24 -4.14 -10.67 10.13
N GLY A 25 -3.27 -9.96 10.85
CA GLY A 25 -2.50 -10.49 11.98
C GLY A 25 -1.00 -10.21 11.96
N TYR A 26 -0.54 -9.25 11.16
CA TYR A 26 0.85 -8.79 11.19
C TYR A 26 1.04 -7.69 12.23
N GLU A 27 2.23 -7.60 12.81
CA GLU A 27 2.57 -6.47 13.69
C GLU A 27 2.71 -5.17 12.87
N TRP A 28 2.54 -4.01 13.51
CA TRP A 28 2.52 -2.72 12.78
C TRP A 28 3.78 -2.47 11.94
N ASP A 29 4.96 -2.82 12.45
CA ASP A 29 6.22 -2.65 11.72
C ASP A 29 6.32 -3.58 10.49
N GLU A 30 5.83 -4.82 10.63
CA GLU A 30 5.72 -5.78 9.52
C GLU A 30 4.74 -5.24 8.46
N ALA A 31 3.59 -4.74 8.92
CA ALA A 31 2.53 -4.20 8.10
C ALA A 31 2.98 -2.97 7.29
N LEU A 32 3.77 -2.06 7.87
CA LEU A 32 4.35 -0.92 7.15
C LEU A 32 5.26 -1.36 6.01
N SER A 33 6.14 -2.33 6.27
CA SER A 33 7.06 -2.90 5.29
C SER A 33 6.27 -3.52 4.11
N LEU A 34 5.28 -4.37 4.43
CA LEU A 34 4.39 -4.99 3.44
C LEU A 34 3.58 -3.94 2.65
N GLY A 35 3.01 -2.95 3.33
CA GLY A 35 2.22 -1.90 2.70
C GLY A 35 3.02 -1.04 1.73
N LYS A 36 4.29 -0.76 2.04
CA LYS A 36 5.19 -0.04 1.13
C LYS A 36 5.42 -0.84 -0.16
N ALA A 37 5.63 -2.15 -0.05
CA ALA A 37 5.82 -3.01 -1.21
C ALA A 37 4.55 -3.09 -2.09
N VAL A 38 3.35 -3.18 -1.50
CA VAL A 38 2.08 -3.11 -2.25
C VAL A 38 2.00 -1.84 -3.11
N ALA A 39 2.34 -0.69 -2.52
CA ALA A 39 2.33 0.58 -3.24
C ALA A 39 3.38 0.62 -4.36
N GLY A 40 4.59 0.09 -4.11
CA GLY A 40 5.66 -0.01 -5.09
C GLY A 40 5.29 -0.89 -6.29
N LEU A 41 4.76 -2.10 -6.03
CA LEU A 41 4.29 -3.01 -7.08
C LEU A 41 3.16 -2.39 -7.90
N THR A 42 2.22 -1.71 -7.24
CA THR A 42 1.10 -1.03 -7.93
C THR A 42 1.57 0.14 -8.79
N ALA A 43 2.52 0.94 -8.30
CA ALA A 43 3.14 2.01 -9.08
C ALA A 43 3.90 1.44 -10.28
N GLN A 44 4.66 0.36 -10.11
CA GLN A 44 5.39 -0.29 -11.20
C GLN A 44 4.44 -0.74 -12.32
N SER A 45 3.39 -1.51 -11.99
CA SER A 45 2.42 -1.98 -12.98
C SER A 45 1.73 -0.82 -13.70
N LYS A 46 1.38 0.25 -12.98
CA LYS A 46 0.74 1.42 -13.60
C LYS A 46 1.70 2.20 -14.49
N GLY A 47 2.95 2.40 -14.06
CA GLY A 47 3.97 3.08 -14.87
C GLY A 47 4.30 2.33 -16.16
N GLN A 48 4.34 0.99 -16.12
CA GLN A 48 4.49 0.16 -17.33
C GLN A 48 3.28 0.29 -18.28
N HIS A 49 2.07 0.27 -17.73
CA HIS A 49 0.86 0.45 -18.54
C HIS A 49 0.76 1.85 -19.18
N LEU A 50 1.29 2.88 -18.50
CA LEU A 50 1.35 4.24 -19.03
C LEU A 50 2.54 4.49 -19.96
N GLY A 51 3.43 3.52 -20.17
CA GLY A 51 4.66 3.69 -20.95
C GLY A 51 5.73 4.55 -20.27
N ILE A 52 5.57 4.86 -18.98
CA ILE A 52 6.53 5.64 -18.17
C ILE A 52 7.73 4.77 -17.78
N TYR A 53 7.47 3.49 -17.51
CA TYR A 53 8.51 2.50 -17.26
C TYR A 53 8.59 1.52 -18.42
N ALA A 54 9.81 1.22 -18.86
CA ALA A 54 10.04 0.11 -19.76
C ALA A 54 9.56 -1.19 -19.11
N LYS A 55 9.01 -2.09 -19.93
CA LYS A 55 8.85 -3.48 -19.50
C LYS A 55 10.26 -4.05 -19.38
N SER A 56 10.57 -4.64 -18.23
CA SER A 56 11.78 -5.43 -18.10
C SER A 56 11.82 -6.49 -19.18
N ASP A 57 13.00 -6.71 -19.76
CA ASP A 57 13.22 -7.80 -20.68
C ASP A 57 13.17 -9.15 -19.94
N ASP A 58 13.21 -10.24 -20.70
CA ASP A 58 13.05 -11.57 -20.11
C ASP A 58 14.28 -12.00 -19.30
N ALA A 59 15.46 -11.43 -19.57
CA ALA A 59 16.68 -11.67 -18.80
C ALA A 59 16.61 -10.99 -17.42
N GLU A 60 16.15 -9.73 -17.37
CA GLU A 60 15.89 -8.98 -16.14
C GLU A 60 14.79 -9.64 -15.30
N LYS A 61 13.71 -10.12 -15.95
CA LYS A 61 12.66 -10.88 -15.25
C LYS A 61 13.21 -12.18 -14.68
N ALA A 62 14.01 -12.92 -15.44
CA ALA A 62 14.61 -14.18 -14.99
C ALA A 62 15.59 -13.95 -13.83
N ALA A 63 16.44 -12.92 -13.91
CA ALA A 63 17.35 -12.55 -12.82
C ALA A 63 16.60 -12.12 -11.55
N LYS A 64 15.55 -11.30 -11.71
CA LYS A 64 14.68 -10.89 -10.60
C LYS A 64 13.95 -12.09 -10.00
N LYS A 65 13.44 -13.01 -10.82
CA LYS A 65 12.77 -14.24 -10.38
C LYS A 65 13.73 -15.19 -9.65
N LYS A 66 14.98 -15.31 -10.10
CA LYS A 66 16.02 -16.10 -9.43
C LYS A 66 16.35 -15.52 -8.05
N ARG A 67 16.47 -14.19 -7.93
CA ARG A 67 16.66 -13.50 -6.64
C ARG A 67 15.44 -13.62 -5.71
N LEU A 68 14.23 -13.64 -6.28
CA LEU A 68 12.96 -13.81 -5.55
C LEU A 68 12.69 -15.26 -5.14
N GLY A 69 13.39 -16.25 -5.70
CA GLY A 69 13.12 -17.68 -5.49
C GLY A 69 13.27 -18.15 -4.04
N GLU A 70 13.96 -17.37 -3.22
CA GLU A 70 14.14 -17.61 -1.78
C GLU A 70 13.09 -16.89 -0.91
N HIS A 71 12.21 -16.09 -1.52
CA HIS A 71 11.23 -15.29 -0.80
C HIS A 71 9.90 -16.05 -0.66
N GLN A 72 9.26 -15.89 0.50
CA GLN A 72 7.85 -16.20 0.66
C GLN A 72 7.00 -15.08 0.06
N PHE A 73 5.77 -15.38 -0.30
CA PHE A 73 4.84 -14.38 -0.84
C PHE A 73 3.68 -14.19 0.13
N VAL A 74 3.41 -12.92 0.46
CA VAL A 74 2.25 -12.50 1.23
C VAL A 74 1.24 -11.89 0.28
N GLU A 75 0.04 -12.46 0.20
CA GLU A 75 -1.04 -11.85 -0.55
C GLU A 75 -1.64 -10.68 0.24
N LEU A 76 -1.59 -9.48 -0.32
CA LEU A 76 -2.09 -8.27 0.32
C LEU A 76 -2.63 -7.28 -0.72
N CYS A 77 -3.89 -6.85 -0.55
CA CYS A 77 -4.56 -5.90 -1.44
C CYS A 77 -4.46 -6.29 -2.94
N GLY A 78 -4.64 -7.58 -3.26
CA GLY A 78 -4.55 -8.08 -4.64
C GLY A 78 -3.13 -8.05 -5.23
N ARG A 79 -2.10 -8.13 -4.38
CA ARG A 79 -0.69 -8.22 -4.76
C ARG A 79 -0.01 -9.36 -4.02
N ASN A 80 0.83 -10.10 -4.74
CA ASN A 80 1.78 -11.05 -4.13
C ASN A 80 3.05 -10.28 -3.75
N VAL A 81 3.15 -9.92 -2.47
CA VAL A 81 4.28 -9.18 -1.91
C VAL A 81 5.39 -10.18 -1.57
N PRO A 82 6.58 -10.08 -2.20
CA PRO A 82 7.72 -10.88 -1.78
C PRO A 82 8.16 -10.43 -0.39
N ALA A 83 8.39 -11.38 0.50
CA ALA A 83 8.72 -11.14 1.89
C ALA A 83 9.69 -12.20 2.43
N ARG A 84 10.31 -11.90 3.57
CA ARG A 84 11.19 -12.81 4.31
C ARG A 84 10.95 -12.62 5.81
N ARG A 85 11.04 -13.71 6.57
CA ARG A 85 11.03 -13.65 8.04
C ARG A 85 12.42 -13.26 8.51
N THR A 86 12.49 -12.20 9.28
CA THR A 86 13.72 -11.66 9.89
C THR A 86 13.65 -11.85 11.41
N LYS A 87 14.71 -11.48 12.12
CA LYS A 87 14.70 -11.41 13.59
C LYS A 87 13.67 -10.41 14.13
N ASP A 88 13.34 -9.38 13.35
CA ASP A 88 12.42 -8.29 13.72
C ASP A 88 11.01 -8.50 13.12
N GLY A 89 10.70 -9.74 12.73
CA GLY A 89 9.43 -10.14 12.13
C GLY A 89 9.45 -10.21 10.60
N MET A 90 8.28 -10.30 9.99
CA MET A 90 8.08 -10.29 8.55
C MET A 90 8.52 -8.96 7.93
N ARG A 91 9.32 -9.01 6.85
CA ARG A 91 9.71 -7.84 6.06
C ARG A 91 9.47 -8.09 4.59
N ALA A 92 8.94 -7.09 3.89
CA ALA A 92 8.84 -7.12 2.44
C ALA A 92 10.23 -6.95 1.82
N MET A 93 10.42 -7.53 0.63
CA MET A 93 11.68 -7.48 -0.10
C MET A 93 11.55 -6.59 -1.34
N SER A 94 12.53 -5.72 -1.55
CA SER A 94 12.70 -4.93 -2.77
C SER A 94 13.96 -5.41 -3.49
N GLY A 95 13.83 -6.42 -4.35
CA GLY A 95 15.02 -7.09 -4.87
C GLY A 95 15.66 -7.91 -3.75
N ALA A 96 16.94 -7.69 -3.44
CA ALA A 96 17.63 -8.39 -2.35
C ALA A 96 17.50 -7.67 -0.99
N ASP A 97 17.02 -6.43 -0.98
CA ASP A 97 17.01 -5.59 0.20
C ASP A 97 15.67 -5.68 0.95
N GLU A 98 15.75 -5.68 2.28
CA GLU A 98 14.58 -5.59 3.14
C GLU A 98 14.01 -4.16 3.13
N VAL A 99 12.69 -4.05 3.09
CA VAL A 99 12.02 -2.76 3.24
C VAL A 99 12.01 -2.38 4.72
N ASP A 100 12.87 -1.42 5.07
CA ASP A 100 13.00 -0.84 6.41
C ASP A 100 11.69 -0.17 6.88
N SER A 101 11.09 -0.72 7.95
CA SER A 101 9.83 -0.24 8.51
C SER A 101 9.95 1.18 9.07
N GLU A 102 11.08 1.56 9.66
CA GLU A 102 11.27 2.91 10.20
C GLU A 102 11.30 3.96 9.09
N SER A 103 11.97 3.68 7.98
CA SER A 103 11.96 4.55 6.81
C SER A 103 10.55 4.71 6.24
N VAL A 104 9.73 3.65 6.27
CA VAL A 104 8.32 3.72 5.87
C VAL A 104 7.52 4.58 6.87
N GLN A 105 7.75 4.42 8.17
CA GLN A 105 7.11 5.24 9.21
C GLN A 105 7.42 6.74 9.01
N ARG A 106 8.70 7.10 8.82
CA ARG A 106 9.11 8.48 8.50
C ARG A 106 8.44 8.99 7.23
N TYR A 107 8.32 8.14 6.21
CA TYR A 107 7.67 8.47 4.95
C TYR A 107 6.16 8.78 5.12
N VAL A 108 5.42 7.98 5.89
CA VAL A 108 3.99 8.24 6.13
C VAL A 108 3.79 9.46 7.03
N ILE A 109 4.61 9.65 8.07
CA ILE A 109 4.61 10.86 8.91
C ILE A 109 4.78 12.11 8.03
N LYS A 110 5.80 12.12 7.17
CA LYS A 110 6.04 13.24 6.24
C LYS A 110 4.88 13.47 5.28
N SER A 111 4.19 12.42 4.86
CA SER A 111 3.12 12.49 3.86
C SER A 111 1.80 13.01 4.42
N PHE A 112 1.49 12.69 5.68
CA PHE A 112 0.20 12.99 6.31
C PHE A 112 0.28 14.11 7.37
N GLY A 113 1.46 14.36 7.94
CA GLY A 113 1.67 15.31 9.03
C GLY A 113 0.71 15.06 10.19
N ASP A 114 0.14 16.15 10.72
CA ASP A 114 -0.82 16.13 11.85
C ASP A 114 -2.13 15.36 11.56
N ASN A 115 -2.35 14.95 10.30
CA ASN A 115 -3.52 14.15 9.93
C ASN A 115 -3.27 12.64 9.98
N LEU A 116 -2.03 12.19 10.22
CA LEU A 116 -1.68 10.76 10.18
C LEU A 116 -2.58 9.95 11.10
N GLU A 117 -2.71 10.34 12.36
CA GLU A 117 -3.51 9.62 13.36
C GLU A 117 -4.98 9.52 12.95
N ALA A 118 -5.56 10.62 12.45
CA ALA A 118 -6.94 10.65 12.00
C ALA A 118 -7.18 9.73 10.78
N VAL A 119 -6.23 9.68 9.84
CA VAL A 119 -6.31 8.80 8.68
C VAL A 119 -6.17 7.33 9.10
N VAL A 120 -5.21 7.00 9.96
CA VAL A 120 -5.02 5.64 10.48
C VAL A 120 -6.26 5.18 11.24
N ALA A 121 -6.83 6.02 12.11
CA ALA A 121 -8.04 5.71 12.85
C ALA A 121 -9.23 5.44 11.93
N ALA A 122 -9.42 6.26 10.89
CA ALA A 122 -10.50 6.06 9.91
C ALA A 122 -10.30 4.75 9.12
N MET A 123 -9.08 4.46 8.67
CA MET A 123 -8.74 3.22 7.97
C MET A 123 -8.93 1.99 8.87
N ARG A 124 -8.44 2.01 10.11
CA ARG A 124 -8.60 0.90 11.07
C ARG A 124 -10.07 0.62 11.33
N LYS A 125 -10.89 1.67 11.49
CA LYS A 125 -12.34 1.56 11.68
C LYS A 125 -13.04 0.95 10.47
N LEU A 126 -12.58 1.28 9.25
CA LEU A 126 -13.07 0.65 8.02
C LEU A 126 -12.66 -0.82 7.97
N ALA A 127 -11.39 -1.14 8.20
CA ALA A 127 -10.87 -2.51 8.17
C ALA A 127 -11.53 -3.41 9.24
N SER A 128 -11.83 -2.87 10.42
CA SER A 128 -12.49 -3.62 11.50
C SER A 128 -13.96 -3.94 11.20
N ALA A 129 -14.58 -3.22 10.27
CA ALA A 129 -15.96 -3.49 9.84
C ALA A 129 -16.07 -4.68 8.87
N HIS A 130 -14.95 -5.32 8.52
CA HIS A 130 -14.89 -6.51 7.68
C HIS A 130 -14.25 -7.69 8.43
N THR A 131 -14.64 -8.91 8.06
CA THR A 131 -13.90 -10.12 8.42
C THR A 131 -12.54 -10.11 7.73
N LYS A 132 -11.59 -10.92 8.23
CA LYS A 132 -10.25 -11.00 7.62
C LYS A 132 -10.31 -11.43 6.15
N ASP A 133 -11.15 -12.42 5.84
CA ASP A 133 -11.28 -12.97 4.49
C ASP A 133 -11.96 -11.98 3.53
N ASP A 134 -13.04 -11.32 3.98
CA ASP A 134 -13.69 -10.26 3.22
C ASP A 134 -12.72 -9.13 2.91
N LEU A 135 -11.92 -8.73 3.91
CA LEU A 135 -10.97 -7.63 3.75
C LEU A 135 -9.86 -7.99 2.77
N GLN A 136 -9.32 -9.22 2.81
CA GLN A 136 -8.32 -9.66 1.83
C GLN A 136 -8.84 -9.55 0.40
N GLN A 137 -10.10 -9.93 0.16
CA GLN A 137 -10.72 -9.86 -1.17
C GLN A 137 -11.08 -8.42 -1.59
N LYS A 138 -11.59 -7.59 -0.68
CA LYS A 138 -12.18 -6.28 -1.00
C LYS A 138 -11.22 -5.10 -0.81
N ALA A 139 -10.07 -5.29 -0.15
CA ALA A 139 -9.21 -4.18 0.28
C ALA A 139 -8.81 -3.25 -0.87
N PHE A 140 -8.41 -3.76 -2.03
CA PHE A 140 -8.03 -2.89 -3.14
C PHE A 140 -9.23 -2.10 -3.66
N GLY A 141 -10.40 -2.74 -3.82
CA GLY A 141 -11.63 -2.08 -4.24
C GLY A 141 -12.11 -1.00 -3.26
N LEU A 142 -11.96 -1.21 -1.94
CA LEU A 142 -12.20 -0.17 -0.93
C LEU A 142 -11.26 1.02 -1.11
N TYR A 143 -9.96 0.76 -1.32
CA TYR A 143 -8.99 1.80 -1.63
C TYR A 143 -9.37 2.61 -2.87
N GLU A 144 -9.83 1.98 -3.94
CA GLU A 144 -10.24 2.69 -5.14
C GLU A 144 -11.38 3.68 -4.91
N GLN A 145 -12.24 3.42 -3.92
CA GLN A 145 -13.36 4.29 -3.58
C GLN A 145 -12.92 5.56 -2.84
N PHE A 146 -11.91 5.50 -1.97
CA PHE A 146 -11.46 6.67 -1.19
C PHE A 146 -10.13 7.28 -1.64
N ARG A 147 -9.37 6.63 -2.54
CA ARG A 147 -8.05 7.11 -2.98
C ARG A 147 -8.11 8.57 -3.48
N PRO A 148 -7.02 9.33 -3.34
CA PRO A 148 -6.94 10.69 -3.86
C PRO A 148 -7.39 10.79 -5.32
N ALA A 149 -8.33 11.69 -5.60
CA ALA A 149 -8.76 12.01 -6.96
C ALA A 149 -7.64 12.77 -7.69
N VAL A 150 -7.17 12.22 -8.80
CA VAL A 150 -6.20 12.84 -9.71
C VAL A 150 -6.60 12.51 -11.14
N ASP A 151 -6.06 13.27 -12.09
CA ASP A 151 -6.27 13.09 -13.53
C ASP A 151 -6.03 11.65 -14.00
N TYR A 152 -6.69 11.27 -15.08
CA TYR A 152 -6.44 10.00 -15.74
C TYR A 152 -5.14 10.05 -16.57
N GLY A 153 -4.51 8.88 -16.73
CA GLY A 153 -3.35 8.73 -17.60
C GLY A 153 -2.06 9.33 -17.02
N VAL A 154 -1.17 9.76 -17.91
CA VAL A 154 0.15 10.34 -17.56
C VAL A 154 0.01 11.63 -16.76
N ARG A 155 -1.01 12.46 -17.02
CA ARG A 155 -1.22 13.74 -16.32
C ARG A 155 -1.44 13.58 -14.81
N GLY A 156 -2.07 12.50 -14.38
CA GLY A 156 -2.26 12.21 -12.95
C GLY A 156 -1.11 11.45 -12.30
N TRP A 157 -0.08 11.07 -13.07
CA TRP A 157 1.07 10.36 -12.52
C TRP A 157 1.81 11.25 -11.52
N GLY A 158 2.06 10.72 -10.32
CA GLY A 158 2.77 11.44 -9.26
C GLY A 158 2.03 12.67 -8.68
N GLN A 159 0.80 12.96 -9.11
CA GLN A 159 0.05 14.12 -8.61
C GLN A 159 -0.53 13.87 -7.21
N LYS A 160 -0.72 14.97 -6.47
CA LYS A 160 -1.48 14.96 -5.22
C LYS A 160 -2.96 15.16 -5.55
N GLY A 161 -3.81 14.48 -4.79
CA GLY A 161 -5.26 14.63 -4.88
C GLY A 161 -5.88 14.84 -3.51
N LYS A 162 -7.17 15.17 -3.51
CA LYS A 162 -7.95 15.30 -2.28
C LYS A 162 -8.30 13.92 -1.71
N LEU A 163 -7.93 13.67 -0.46
CA LEU A 163 -8.37 12.54 0.36
C LEU A 163 -9.40 13.04 1.37
N ASP A 164 -10.62 12.52 1.31
CA ASP A 164 -11.68 12.80 2.28
C ASP A 164 -11.66 11.73 3.39
N ILE A 165 -11.30 12.13 4.61
CA ILE A 165 -11.16 11.21 5.75
C ILE A 165 -12.53 10.71 6.22
N ASP A 166 -13.56 11.56 6.15
CA ASP A 166 -14.92 11.17 6.54
C ASP A 166 -15.52 10.16 5.56
N LYS A 167 -15.14 10.26 4.28
CA LYS A 167 -15.51 9.26 3.27
C LYS A 167 -14.99 7.87 3.63
N ILE A 168 -13.75 7.75 4.13
CA ILE A 168 -13.19 6.45 4.57
C ILE A 168 -14.09 5.82 5.63
N ALA A 169 -14.51 6.61 6.64
CA ALA A 169 -15.36 6.12 7.73
C ALA A 169 -16.79 5.74 7.28
N ARG A 170 -17.26 6.29 6.14
CA ARG A 170 -18.59 6.00 5.58
C ARG A 170 -18.63 4.75 4.68
N LEU A 171 -17.49 4.22 4.27
CA LEU A 171 -17.41 3.01 3.43
C LEU A 171 -17.66 1.70 4.18
N ARG A 172 -18.02 1.77 5.46
CA ARG A 172 -18.37 0.59 6.25
C ARG A 172 -19.66 -0.03 5.71
N PRO A 173 -19.76 -1.38 5.69
CA PRO A 173 -21.05 -2.03 5.49
C PRO A 173 -22.03 -1.53 6.57
N GLY A 174 -23.26 -1.24 6.14
CA GLY A 174 -24.35 -0.81 7.01
C GLY A 174 -24.86 -1.92 7.91
#